data_AF-A2EQ17-F1
#
_entry.id   AF-A2EQ17-F1
#
_cell.length_a   1.000
_cell.length_b   1.000
_cell.length_c   1.000
_cell.angle_alpha   90.00
_cell.angle_beta   90.00
_cell.angle_gamma   90.00
#
_symmetry.space_group_name_H-M   'P 1'
#
loop_
_entity.id
_entity.type
_entity.pdbx_description
1 polymer ?
#
loop_
_entity_poly.entity_id
_entity_poly.type
_entity_poly.pdbx_seq_one_letter_code
_entity_poly.pdbx_strand_id
1 'polypeptide(L)'
;MSSQSIEFTKYFVKAYYPIMVYQPSELRKFYLDSAIIWRPEFSNIEGLPISKCLNDLHIKLTPDSQFSISSYSVNQIQTNLHITVYGTIRSNSGTNIFIQEFIVQQLYYSKFFVISDKFNIINQENIINRAQKAIQIQAPPVPQKPQVIPQQKLYDQQQNQFYPNVIQMNDQQGVNAMQKPPQGSGQPYQGMYH
;
A
#
# COMPACT_ATOMS: atom_id res chain seq x y z
N MET A 1 9.85 -5.45 -18.68
CA MET A 1 8.55 -5.52 -19.39
C MET A 1 8.81 -5.44 -20.88
N SER A 2 8.24 -6.34 -21.70
CA SER A 2 8.53 -6.34 -23.14
C SER A 2 7.83 -5.17 -23.85
N SER A 3 8.43 -4.67 -24.94
CA SER A 3 7.83 -3.65 -25.81
C SER A 3 6.47 -4.11 -26.37
N GLN A 4 6.35 -5.41 -26.67
CA GLN A 4 5.14 -6.05 -27.17
C GLN A 4 3.95 -5.89 -26.20
N SER A 5 4.17 -6.06 -24.89
CA SER A 5 3.09 -5.93 -23.88
C SER A 5 2.54 -4.50 -23.80
N ILE A 6 3.42 -3.50 -23.93
CA ILE A 6 3.04 -2.08 -23.96
C ILE A 6 2.21 -1.79 -25.22
N GLU A 7 2.71 -2.25 -26.36
CA GLU A 7 2.07 -2.03 -27.66
C GLU A 7 0.70 -2.71 -27.74
N PHE A 8 0.62 -3.99 -27.32
CA PHE A 8 -0.65 -4.71 -27.20
C PHE A 8 -1.63 -3.93 -26.31
N THR A 9 -1.21 -3.50 -25.13
CA THR A 9 -2.09 -2.78 -24.18
C THR A 9 -2.66 -1.52 -24.80
N LYS A 10 -1.84 -0.76 -25.53
CA LYS A 10 -2.28 0.44 -26.26
C LYS A 10 -3.38 0.11 -27.27
N TYR A 11 -3.22 -0.95 -28.06
CA TYR A 11 -4.22 -1.37 -29.04
C TYR A 11 -5.47 -1.96 -28.38
N PHE A 12 -5.29 -2.75 -27.33
CA PHE A 12 -6.38 -3.31 -26.53
C PHE A 12 -7.28 -2.20 -25.98
N VAL A 13 -6.72 -1.19 -25.30
CA VAL A 13 -7.48 -0.05 -24.76
C VAL A 13 -8.19 0.71 -25.88
N LYS A 14 -7.50 0.97 -27.00
CA LYS A 14 -8.10 1.67 -28.14
C LYS A 14 -9.26 0.91 -28.79
N ALA A 15 -9.23 -0.42 -28.80
CA ALA A 15 -10.29 -1.24 -29.41
C ALA A 15 -11.44 -1.54 -28.43
N TYR A 16 -11.09 -1.86 -27.18
CA TYR A 16 -12.02 -2.33 -26.16
C TYR A 16 -13.07 -1.27 -25.79
N TYR A 17 -12.65 -0.04 -25.45
CA TYR A 17 -13.58 0.97 -24.94
C TYR A 17 -14.59 1.49 -25.97
N PRO A 18 -14.23 1.74 -27.25
CA PRO A 18 -15.21 2.07 -28.27
C PRO A 18 -16.23 0.94 -28.48
N ILE A 19 -15.78 -0.32 -28.49
CA ILE A 19 -16.69 -1.47 -28.59
C ILE A 19 -17.59 -1.55 -27.37
N MET A 20 -17.03 -1.37 -26.17
CA MET A 20 -17.79 -1.39 -24.92
C MET A 20 -18.92 -0.37 -24.92
N VAL A 21 -18.71 0.83 -25.46
CA VAL A 21 -19.70 1.92 -25.47
C VAL A 21 -20.69 1.82 -26.64
N TYR A 22 -20.19 1.55 -27.85
CA TYR A 22 -20.97 1.71 -29.09
C TYR A 22 -21.39 0.39 -29.74
N GLN A 23 -20.72 -0.73 -29.44
CA GLN A 23 -20.96 -2.03 -30.07
C GLN A 23 -20.94 -3.17 -29.03
N PRO A 24 -21.76 -3.12 -27.97
CA PRO A 24 -21.66 -4.07 -26.86
C PRO A 24 -21.87 -5.53 -27.27
N SER A 25 -22.55 -5.81 -28.40
CA SER A 25 -22.67 -7.17 -28.96
C SER A 25 -21.32 -7.80 -29.32
N GLU A 26 -20.31 -6.98 -29.61
CA GLU A 26 -18.97 -7.40 -30.02
C GLU A 26 -18.03 -7.64 -28.83
N LEU A 27 -18.40 -7.20 -27.62
CA LEU A 27 -17.57 -7.31 -26.41
C LEU A 27 -17.14 -8.74 -26.12
N ARG A 28 -18.01 -9.71 -26.40
CA ARG A 28 -17.76 -11.13 -26.11
C ARG A 28 -16.45 -11.65 -26.69
N LYS A 29 -16.01 -11.07 -27.83
CA LYS A 29 -14.81 -11.45 -28.58
C LYS A 29 -13.50 -11.21 -27.81
N PHE A 30 -13.53 -10.31 -26.81
CA PHE A 30 -12.35 -10.01 -25.98
C PHE A 30 -12.11 -11.03 -24.87
N TYR A 31 -13.09 -11.85 -24.52
CA TYR A 31 -13.07 -12.67 -23.30
C TYR A 31 -12.90 -14.16 -23.60
N LEU A 32 -12.25 -14.87 -22.68
CA LEU A 32 -12.43 -16.31 -22.57
C LEU A 32 -13.79 -16.67 -21.99
N ASP A 33 -14.29 -17.86 -22.33
CA ASP A 33 -15.54 -18.41 -21.81
C ASP A 33 -15.53 -18.55 -20.28
N SER A 34 -14.35 -18.74 -19.69
CA SER A 34 -14.11 -18.83 -18.25
C SER A 34 -13.88 -17.48 -17.57
N ALA A 35 -13.98 -16.36 -18.29
CA ALA A 35 -13.66 -15.06 -17.73
C ALA A 35 -14.62 -14.68 -16.59
N ILE A 36 -14.08 -14.10 -15.52
CA ILE A 36 -14.84 -13.63 -14.36
C ILE A 36 -14.88 -12.10 -14.36
N ILE A 37 -16.06 -11.56 -14.08
CA ILE A 37 -16.38 -10.15 -14.21
C ILE A 37 -16.86 -9.60 -12.88
N TRP A 38 -16.33 -8.45 -12.49
CA TRP A 38 -16.79 -7.67 -11.34
C TRP A 38 -17.29 -6.31 -11.83
N ARG A 39 -18.49 -5.97 -11.37
CA ARG A 39 -19.13 -4.68 -11.60
C ARG A 39 -19.69 -4.14 -10.29
N PRO A 40 -19.79 -2.81 -10.10
CA PRO A 40 -20.33 -2.23 -8.87
C PRO A 40 -21.77 -2.66 -8.58
N GLU A 41 -22.53 -3.00 -9.61
CA GLU A 41 -23.92 -3.43 -9.54
C GLU A 41 -24.06 -4.89 -9.12
N PHE A 42 -22.98 -5.67 -9.17
CA PHE A 42 -23.00 -7.07 -8.77
C PHE A 42 -22.89 -7.16 -7.26
N SER A 43 -23.88 -7.80 -6.63
CA SER A 43 -23.82 -8.14 -5.20
C SER A 43 -22.82 -9.24 -4.89
N ASN A 44 -22.30 -9.95 -5.91
CA ASN A 44 -21.37 -11.05 -5.74
C ASN A 44 -19.90 -10.57 -5.66
N ILE A 45 -19.27 -10.81 -4.50
CA ILE A 45 -17.86 -10.52 -4.25
C ILE A 45 -16.93 -11.40 -5.13
N GLU A 46 -17.35 -12.61 -5.46
CA GLU A 46 -16.58 -13.55 -6.29
C GLU A 46 -16.63 -13.22 -7.78
N GLY A 47 -17.48 -12.27 -8.18
CA GLY A 47 -17.71 -11.94 -9.58
C GLY A 47 -18.68 -12.91 -10.27
N LEU A 48 -18.95 -12.65 -11.54
CA LEU A 48 -19.84 -13.44 -12.36
C LEU A 48 -19.11 -13.94 -13.62
N PRO A 49 -19.38 -15.17 -14.09
CA PRO A 49 -18.86 -15.61 -15.37
C PRO A 49 -19.43 -14.76 -16.52
N ILE A 50 -18.61 -14.48 -17.54
CA ILE A 50 -18.97 -13.65 -18.70
C ILE A 50 -20.29 -14.05 -19.36
N SER A 51 -20.60 -15.35 -19.40
CA SER A 51 -21.83 -15.89 -19.98
C SER A 51 -23.11 -15.42 -19.28
N LYS A 52 -23.02 -14.98 -18.02
CA LYS A 52 -24.16 -14.51 -17.22
C LYS A 52 -24.34 -13.01 -17.24
N CYS A 53 -23.32 -12.24 -17.62
CA CYS A 53 -23.30 -10.79 -17.41
C CYS A 53 -22.80 -10.00 -18.63
N LEU A 54 -22.79 -10.59 -19.82
CA LEU A 54 -22.32 -9.92 -21.05
C LEU A 54 -23.08 -8.62 -21.33
N ASN A 55 -24.38 -8.60 -21.09
CA ASN A 55 -25.24 -7.42 -21.31
C ASN A 55 -24.98 -6.31 -20.28
N ASP A 56 -24.38 -6.64 -19.14
CA ASP A 56 -24.11 -5.72 -18.04
C ASP A 56 -22.72 -5.06 -18.14
N LEU A 57 -21.91 -5.46 -19.13
CA LEU A 57 -20.62 -4.83 -19.41
C LEU A 57 -20.76 -3.46 -20.08
N HIS A 58 -21.90 -3.21 -20.73
CA HIS A 58 -22.15 -1.98 -21.48
C HIS A 58 -22.27 -0.79 -20.54
N ILE A 59 -21.44 0.23 -20.77
CA ILE A 59 -21.63 1.53 -20.13
C ILE A 59 -22.61 2.35 -20.96
N LYS A 60 -23.82 2.51 -20.43
CA LYS A 60 -24.84 3.38 -21.04
C LYS A 60 -24.50 4.84 -20.78
N LEU A 61 -24.18 5.56 -21.85
CA LEU A 61 -23.96 7.00 -21.84
C LEU A 61 -25.24 7.73 -22.23
N THR A 62 -25.51 8.87 -21.59
CA THR A 62 -26.52 9.82 -22.11
C THR A 62 -25.93 10.60 -23.29
N PRO A 63 -26.76 11.24 -24.15
CA PRO A 63 -26.26 11.98 -25.32
C PRO A 63 -25.21 13.06 -24.99
N ASP A 64 -25.32 13.68 -23.81
CA ASP A 64 -24.39 14.72 -23.35
C ASP A 64 -23.21 14.17 -22.54
N SER A 65 -23.09 12.84 -22.42
CA SER A 65 -22.03 12.21 -21.65
C SER A 65 -20.76 12.06 -22.47
N GLN A 66 -19.61 12.32 -21.83
CA GLN A 66 -18.29 12.09 -22.37
C GLN A 66 -17.58 10.98 -21.60
N PHE A 67 -17.08 9.98 -22.33
CA PHE A 67 -16.27 8.89 -21.80
C PHE A 67 -14.83 9.04 -22.24
N SER A 68 -13.90 9.19 -21.30
CA SER A 68 -12.50 9.51 -21.59
C SER A 68 -11.55 8.57 -20.85
N ILE A 69 -10.55 8.06 -21.56
CA ILE A 69 -9.41 7.36 -20.94
C ILE A 69 -8.34 8.39 -20.60
N SER A 70 -7.96 8.49 -19.33
CA SER A 70 -6.94 9.42 -18.85
C SER A 70 -5.55 8.79 -18.88
N SER A 71 -5.46 7.54 -18.43
CA SER A 71 -4.20 6.79 -18.41
C SER A 71 -4.46 5.29 -18.34
N TYR A 72 -3.42 4.52 -18.65
CA TYR A 72 -3.40 3.10 -18.40
C TYR A 72 -1.98 2.66 -18.05
N SER A 73 -1.86 1.58 -17.29
CA SER A 73 -0.62 0.90 -16.99
C SER A 73 -0.77 -0.57 -17.30
N VAL A 74 0.35 -1.23 -17.55
CA VAL A 74 0.40 -2.68 -17.69
C VAL A 74 1.58 -3.20 -16.89
N ASN A 75 1.38 -4.34 -16.25
CA ASN A 75 2.41 -5.12 -15.59
C ASN A 75 2.31 -6.55 -16.10
N GLN A 76 3.44 -7.12 -16.49
CA GLN A 76 3.48 -8.52 -16.89
C GLN A 76 3.71 -9.40 -15.65
N ILE A 77 2.84 -10.37 -15.44
CA ILE A 77 2.91 -11.35 -14.35
C ILE A 77 2.90 -12.73 -14.99
N GLN A 78 4.07 -13.36 -15.07
CA GLN A 78 4.26 -14.61 -15.81
C GLN A 78 3.83 -14.46 -17.29
N THR A 79 2.84 -15.26 -17.73
CA THR A 79 2.26 -15.24 -19.08
C THR A 79 1.04 -14.31 -19.20
N ASN A 80 0.66 -13.64 -18.12
CA ASN A 80 -0.49 -12.75 -18.07
C ASN A 80 -0.05 -11.28 -18.07
N LEU A 81 -0.93 -10.43 -18.59
CA LEU A 81 -0.84 -8.99 -18.48
C LEU A 81 -1.90 -8.50 -17.49
N HIS A 82 -1.46 -7.82 -16.44
CA HIS A 82 -2.33 -7.06 -15.57
C HIS A 82 -2.39 -5.62 -16.09
N ILE A 83 -3.53 -5.22 -16.63
CA ILE A 83 -3.75 -3.90 -17.21
C ILE A 83 -4.67 -3.13 -16.28
N THR A 84 -4.26 -1.93 -15.87
CA THR A 84 -5.10 -1.01 -15.11
C THR A 84 -5.38 0.21 -15.96
N VAL A 85 -6.66 0.58 -16.09
CA VAL A 85 -7.10 1.73 -16.87
C VAL A 85 -7.83 2.70 -15.95
N TYR A 86 -7.50 3.98 -16.10
CA TYR A 86 -8.13 5.08 -15.40
C TYR A 86 -8.82 5.99 -16.42
N GLY A 87 -10.03 6.41 -16.09
CA GLY A 87 -10.75 7.34 -16.95
C GLY A 87 -11.85 8.07 -16.22
N THR A 88 -12.61 8.85 -16.98
CA THR A 88 -13.72 9.64 -16.47
C THR A 88 -14.97 9.46 -17.33
N ILE A 89 -16.11 9.56 -16.66
CA ILE A 89 -17.43 9.65 -17.26
C ILE A 89 -17.99 11.00 -16.82
N ARG A 90 -18.03 11.96 -17.73
CA ARG A 90 -18.56 13.30 -17.49
C ARG A 90 -19.97 13.39 -18.05
N SER A 91 -20.89 13.97 -17.30
CA SER A 91 -22.27 14.23 -17.70
C SER A 91 -22.74 15.54 -17.07
N ASN A 92 -23.97 15.95 -17.36
CA ASN A 92 -24.58 17.14 -16.74
C ASN A 92 -24.70 17.03 -15.22
N SER A 93 -24.78 15.81 -14.67
CA SER A 93 -24.85 15.58 -13.22
C SER A 93 -23.48 15.55 -12.53
N GLY A 94 -22.38 15.69 -13.28
CA GLY A 94 -21.02 15.73 -12.72
C GLY A 94 -20.04 14.82 -13.43
N THR A 95 -18.86 14.66 -12.80
CA THR A 95 -17.78 13.81 -13.30
C THR A 95 -17.54 12.65 -12.34
N ASN A 96 -17.64 11.44 -12.86
CA ASN A 96 -17.24 10.23 -12.17
C ASN A 96 -15.87 9.78 -12.66
N ILE A 97 -15.04 9.30 -11.76
CA ILE A 97 -13.79 8.61 -12.10
C ILE A 97 -14.10 7.12 -12.16
N PHE A 98 -13.51 6.41 -13.10
CA PHE A 98 -13.54 4.95 -13.08
C PHE A 98 -12.14 4.37 -13.09
N ILE A 99 -12.04 3.18 -12.51
CA ILE A 99 -10.85 2.33 -12.56
C ILE A 99 -11.30 0.97 -13.07
N GLN A 100 -10.61 0.46 -14.08
CA GLN A 100 -10.84 -0.87 -14.61
C GLN A 100 -9.56 -1.68 -14.62
N GLU A 101 -9.60 -2.85 -14.03
CA GLU A 101 -8.48 -3.81 -13.95
C GLU A 101 -8.81 -5.01 -14.83
N PHE A 102 -7.87 -5.39 -15.70
CA PHE A 102 -7.98 -6.57 -16.54
C PHE A 102 -6.81 -7.51 -16.26
N ILE A 103 -7.09 -8.81 -16.21
CA ILE A 103 -6.07 -9.84 -16.42
C ILE A 103 -6.29 -10.41 -17.82
N VAL A 104 -5.28 -10.27 -18.66
CA VAL A 104 -5.28 -10.75 -20.03
C VAL A 104 -4.27 -11.88 -20.14
N GLN A 105 -4.72 -13.04 -20.61
CA GLN A 105 -3.90 -14.20 -20.85
C GLN A 105 -3.52 -14.27 -22.33
N GLN A 106 -2.24 -14.50 -22.62
CA GLN A 106 -1.80 -14.86 -23.95
C GLN A 106 -2.04 -16.35 -24.19
N LEU A 107 -2.92 -16.68 -25.13
CA LEU A 107 -3.15 -18.04 -25.61
C LEU A 107 -2.56 -18.20 -27.01
N TYR A 108 -1.64 -19.14 -27.16
CA TYR A 108 -0.87 -19.33 -28.39
C TYR A 108 -0.07 -18.06 -28.79
N TYR A 109 0.68 -18.13 -29.88
CA TYR A 109 1.72 -17.15 -30.22
C TYR A 109 1.26 -15.67 -30.26
N SER A 110 -0.02 -15.38 -30.49
CA SER A 110 -0.48 -13.99 -30.71
C SER A 110 -1.92 -13.67 -30.31
N LYS A 111 -2.66 -14.58 -29.66
CA LYS A 111 -4.03 -14.29 -29.22
C LYS A 111 -4.05 -13.94 -27.74
N PHE A 112 -4.76 -12.87 -27.41
CA PHE A 112 -4.88 -12.36 -26.06
C PHE A 112 -6.35 -12.32 -25.69
N PHE A 113 -6.68 -12.85 -24.52
CA PHE A 113 -8.06 -12.89 -24.03
C PHE A 113 -8.14 -12.43 -22.59
N VAL A 114 -9.18 -11.67 -22.28
CA VAL A 114 -9.50 -11.27 -20.91
C VAL A 114 -10.01 -12.49 -20.15
N ILE A 115 -9.42 -12.75 -18.98
CA ILE A 115 -9.83 -13.80 -18.04
C ILE A 115 -10.37 -13.23 -16.73
N SER A 116 -10.07 -11.96 -16.45
CA SER A 116 -10.61 -11.22 -15.31
C SER A 116 -10.83 -9.77 -15.73
N ASP A 117 -11.97 -9.20 -15.37
CA ASP A 117 -12.33 -7.80 -15.62
C ASP A 117 -13.07 -7.24 -14.42
N LYS A 118 -12.46 -6.27 -13.75
CA LYS A 118 -13.04 -5.58 -12.61
C LYS A 118 -13.16 -4.11 -12.90
N PHE A 119 -14.39 -3.61 -12.93
CA PHE A 119 -14.70 -2.21 -13.15
C PHE A 119 -15.26 -1.60 -11.87
N ASN A 120 -14.79 -0.41 -11.53
CA ASN A 120 -15.29 0.36 -10.39
C ASN A 120 -15.50 1.81 -10.79
N ILE A 121 -16.60 2.39 -10.32
CA ILE A 121 -16.86 3.83 -10.40
C ILE A 121 -16.60 4.43 -9.02
N ILE A 122 -15.80 5.48 -9.01
CA ILE A 122 -15.51 6.28 -7.84
C ILE A 122 -16.18 7.64 -8.04
N ASN A 123 -17.27 7.86 -7.30
CA ASN A 123 -17.86 9.19 -7.18
C ASN A 123 -16.93 10.06 -6.33
N GLN A 124 -16.55 11.23 -6.85
CA GLN A 124 -15.64 12.18 -6.20
C GLN A 124 -16.12 12.58 -4.80
N GLU A 125 -17.43 12.69 -4.59
CA GLU A 125 -18.04 12.99 -3.28
C GLU A 125 -17.72 11.92 -2.23
N ASN A 126 -17.66 10.65 -2.64
CA ASN A 126 -17.34 9.53 -1.75
C ASN A 126 -15.85 9.49 -1.36
N ILE A 127 -14.95 10.04 -2.18
CA ILE A 127 -13.51 10.08 -1.89
C ILE A 127 -13.24 11.01 -0.72
N ILE A 128 -13.81 12.23 -0.75
CA ILE A 128 -13.61 13.26 0.27
C ILE A 128 -14.08 12.74 1.64
N ASN A 129 -15.25 12.11 1.68
CA ASN A 129 -15.82 11.56 2.90
C ASN A 129 -15.05 10.35 3.45
N ARG A 130 -14.43 9.52 2.60
CA ARG A 130 -13.61 8.37 3.03
C ARG A 130 -12.23 8.78 3.52
N ALA A 131 -11.61 9.79 2.91
CA ALA A 131 -10.31 10.30 3.34
C ALA A 131 -10.34 10.82 4.80
N GLN A 132 -11.47 11.40 5.22
CA GLN A 132 -11.69 11.83 6.61
C GLN A 132 -11.78 10.68 7.63
N LYS A 133 -12.00 9.44 7.18
CA LYS A 133 -12.05 8.23 8.01
C LYS A 133 -10.82 7.32 7.85
N ALA A 134 -9.76 7.80 7.21
CA ALA A 134 -8.56 6.99 7.00
C ALA A 134 -7.98 6.53 8.34
N ILE A 135 -7.75 5.22 8.46
CA ILE A 135 -7.09 4.63 9.62
C ILE A 135 -5.64 5.11 9.63
N GLN A 136 -5.25 5.87 10.65
CA GLN A 136 -3.85 6.21 10.85
C GLN A 136 -3.10 4.94 11.25
N ILE A 137 -2.25 4.44 10.35
CA ILE A 137 -1.32 3.37 10.68
C ILE A 137 -0.13 4.01 11.39
N GLN A 138 -0.10 3.93 12.72
CA GLN A 138 1.09 4.30 13.48
C GLN A 138 2.15 3.21 13.29
N ALA A 139 3.37 3.61 12.97
CA ALA A 139 4.50 2.70 12.99
C ALA A 139 4.64 2.10 14.40
N PRO A 140 5.05 0.82 14.52
CA PRO A 140 5.39 0.28 15.82
C PRO A 140 6.48 1.16 16.46
N PRO A 141 6.42 1.37 17.79
CA PRO A 141 7.45 2.14 18.47
C PRO A 141 8.80 1.50 18.18
N VAL A 142 9.78 2.32 17.78
CA VAL A 142 11.16 1.87 17.51
C VAL A 142 11.61 1.05 18.73
N PRO A 143 12.08 -0.20 18.55
CA PRO A 143 12.64 -0.98 19.65
C PRO A 143 13.67 -0.11 20.35
N GLN A 144 13.45 0.17 21.64
CA GLN A 144 14.44 0.90 22.42
C GLN A 144 15.75 0.12 22.30
N LYS A 145 16.82 0.77 21.83
CA LYS A 145 18.16 0.18 21.83
C LYS A 145 18.35 -0.45 23.21
N PRO A 146 18.81 -1.72 23.30
CA PRO A 146 19.14 -2.32 24.59
C PRO A 146 19.97 -1.30 25.38
N GLN A 147 19.46 -0.88 26.54
CA GLN A 147 20.27 -0.07 27.43
C GLN A 147 21.51 -0.88 27.72
N VAL A 148 22.67 -0.40 27.26
CA VAL A 148 23.95 -0.97 27.63
C VAL A 148 24.02 -0.85 29.15
N ILE A 149 23.78 -1.95 29.86
CA ILE A 149 24.04 -2.01 31.30
C ILE A 149 25.55 -1.72 31.41
N PRO A 150 25.97 -0.64 32.11
CA PRO A 150 27.38 -0.40 32.32
C PRO A 150 27.98 -1.64 32.98
N GLN A 151 29.05 -2.20 32.38
CA GLN A 151 29.67 -3.45 32.86
C GLN A 151 30.03 -3.40 34.36
N GLN A 152 30.22 -2.22 34.94
CA GLN A 152 30.42 -2.02 36.39
C GLN A 152 29.30 -2.65 37.25
N LYS A 153 28.02 -2.54 36.86
CA LYS A 153 26.93 -3.12 37.64
C LYS A 153 26.90 -4.65 37.62
N LEU A 154 27.50 -5.28 36.61
CA LEU A 154 27.63 -6.74 36.54
C LEU A 154 28.73 -7.26 37.48
N TYR A 155 29.80 -6.48 37.65
CA TYR A 155 30.90 -6.81 38.59
C TYR A 155 30.46 -6.69 40.05
N ASP A 156 29.69 -5.66 40.41
CA ASP A 156 29.23 -5.47 41.79
C ASP A 156 28.23 -6.57 42.24
N GLN A 157 27.42 -7.08 41.31
CA GLN A 157 26.50 -8.19 41.61
C GLN A 157 27.21 -9.53 41.80
N GLN A 158 28.33 -9.76 41.12
CA GLN A 158 29.12 -10.98 41.30
C GLN A 158 29.96 -10.95 42.59
N GLN A 159 30.49 -9.80 43.03
CA GLN A 159 31.26 -9.75 44.28
C GLN A 159 30.40 -9.94 45.55
N ASN A 160 29.13 -9.53 45.54
CA ASN A 160 28.23 -9.69 46.70
C ASN A 160 27.78 -11.15 46.96
N GLN A 161 28.14 -12.11 46.11
CA GLN A 161 27.87 -13.54 46.36
C GLN A 161 29.06 -14.29 46.98
N PHE A 162 30.27 -13.70 47.01
CA PHE A 162 31.47 -14.41 47.47
C PHE A 162 31.96 -14.04 48.88
N TYR A 163 31.38 -13.03 49.54
CA TYR A 163 31.68 -12.72 50.95
C TYR A 163 30.40 -12.33 51.71
N PRO A 164 29.68 -13.27 52.34
CA PRO A 164 28.72 -12.90 53.38
C PRO A 164 29.45 -12.26 54.56
N ASN A 165 28.97 -11.08 54.94
CA ASN A 165 29.43 -10.23 56.05
C ASN A 165 30.08 -10.98 57.22
N VAL A 166 31.36 -10.68 57.45
CA VAL A 166 32.03 -10.93 58.73
C VAL A 166 31.39 -10.00 59.77
N ILE A 167 30.79 -10.59 60.80
CA ILE A 167 30.20 -9.89 61.94
C ILE A 167 31.32 -9.16 62.68
N GLN A 168 31.33 -7.83 62.62
CA GLN A 168 32.12 -7.00 63.54
C GLN A 168 31.24 -6.46 64.65
N MET A 169 31.60 -6.91 65.85
CA MET A 169 31.11 -6.46 67.15
C MET A 169 31.40 -4.98 67.40
N ASN A 170 30.40 -4.35 68.01
CA ASN A 170 30.44 -3.36 69.08
C ASN A 170 31.09 -1.99 68.94
N ASP A 171 30.35 -1.08 69.58
CA ASP A 171 30.77 0.05 70.39
C ASP A 171 30.67 1.47 69.82
N GLN A 172 29.68 2.15 70.43
CA GLN A 172 29.84 3.42 71.13
C GLN A 172 30.09 4.70 70.34
N GLN A 173 29.12 5.60 70.55
CA GLN A 173 29.28 7.01 70.93
C GLN A 173 29.87 7.98 69.90
N GLY A 174 29.26 9.17 69.89
CA GLY A 174 30.05 10.40 69.81
C GLY A 174 29.90 11.21 68.53
N VAL A 175 28.96 12.16 68.60
CA VAL A 175 29.00 13.56 68.13
C VAL A 175 30.24 14.12 67.41
N ASN A 176 29.93 15.16 66.61
CA ASN A 176 30.75 16.21 65.99
C ASN A 176 31.20 15.93 64.54
N ALA A 177 30.68 16.66 63.54
CA ALA A 177 30.80 18.09 63.21
C ALA A 177 32.10 18.42 62.47
N MET A 178 31.93 19.19 61.37
CA MET A 178 32.98 19.84 60.53
C MET A 178 33.84 18.85 59.72
N GLN A 179 34.21 19.08 58.45
CA GLN A 179 34.60 20.31 57.76
C GLN A 179 34.65 20.05 56.23
N LYS A 180 34.18 21.02 55.43
CA LYS A 180 34.65 21.30 54.05
C LYS A 180 36.14 21.70 54.11
N PRO A 181 37.00 21.71 53.04
CA PRO A 181 36.74 22.09 51.64
C PRO A 181 37.70 21.34 50.65
N PRO A 182 38.22 21.87 49.52
CA PRO A 182 37.76 22.90 48.57
C PRO A 182 37.69 22.40 47.11
N GLN A 183 37.11 23.30 46.30
CA GLN A 183 37.05 23.30 44.84
C GLN A 183 38.45 23.35 44.19
N GLY A 184 38.61 22.57 43.12
CA GLY A 184 39.72 22.67 42.17
C GLY A 184 39.19 22.87 40.75
N SER A 185 39.63 23.97 40.14
CA SER A 185 39.25 24.55 38.86
C SER A 185 39.54 23.68 37.64
N GLY A 186 38.54 23.53 36.75
CA GLY A 186 38.71 23.01 35.40
C GLY A 186 39.13 24.09 34.39
N GLN A 187 40.00 23.73 33.46
CA GLN A 187 40.27 24.47 32.23
C GLN A 187 39.65 23.73 31.03
N PRO A 188 39.03 24.42 30.05
CA PRO A 188 38.63 23.82 28.79
C PRO A 188 39.72 23.97 27.72
N TYR A 189 40.05 22.87 27.04
CA TYR A 189 40.83 22.84 25.80
C TYR A 189 39.94 23.23 24.61
N GLN A 190 40.34 24.25 23.84
CA GLN A 190 39.80 24.54 22.51
C GLN A 190 40.66 23.85 21.44
N GLY A 191 40.02 23.04 20.60
CA GLY A 191 40.63 22.39 19.44
C GLY A 191 40.36 23.17 18.15
N MET A 192 41.42 23.32 17.36
CA MET A 192 41.48 23.94 16.03
C MET A 192 40.62 23.21 14.99
N TYR A 193 40.04 23.97 14.08
CA TYR A 193 39.67 23.51 12.74
C TYR A 193 40.61 24.18 11.72
N HIS A 194 41.15 23.38 10.81
CA HIS A 194 41.75 23.79 9.53
C HIS A 194 40.68 23.74 8.45
#